data_AF-A0A7W2QHV6-F1
#
_entry.id   AF-A0A7W2QHV6-F1
#
_cell.length_a   1.000
_cell.length_b   1.000
_cell.length_c   1.000
_cell.angle_alpha   90.00
_cell.angle_beta   90.00
_cell.angle_gamma   90.00
#
_symmetry.space_group_name_H-M   'P 1'
#
loop_
_entity.id
_entity.type
_entity.pdbx_description
1 polymer ?
#
loop_
_entity_poly.entity_id
_entity_poly.type
_entity_poly.pdbx_seq_one_letter_code
_entity_poly.pdbx_strand_id
1 'polypeptide(L)'
;MKPPPPAQPSDTAITEAATWCLRLHDDECTAQDHAAFEHWLQADPLHAFEYAKMLEIWALSDQLPNHLASAKKLLTHPAPRKEGTLDS
;
A
#
# COMPACT_ATOMS: atom_id res chain seq x y z
N MET A 1 -21.73 24.01 11.67
CA MET A 1 -20.59 23.09 11.41
C MET A 1 -19.37 23.94 11.15
N LYS A 2 -18.26 23.69 11.85
CA LYS A 2 -16.99 24.40 11.60
C LYS A 2 -16.37 23.77 10.35
N PRO A 3 -15.97 24.56 9.33
CA PRO A 3 -15.31 23.99 8.15
C PRO A 3 -14.06 23.22 8.57
N PRO A 4 -13.72 22.10 7.90
CA PRO A 4 -12.48 21.40 8.20
C PRO A 4 -11.31 22.37 8.07
N PRO A 5 -10.31 22.30 8.96
CA PRO A 5 -9.10 23.10 8.79
C PRO A 5 -8.47 22.76 7.43
N PRO A 6 -7.78 23.73 6.78
CA PRO A 6 -7.02 23.43 5.58
C PRO A 6 -6.06 22.26 5.87
N ALA A 7 -5.92 21.34 4.92
CA ALA A 7 -4.99 20.24 5.04
C ALA A 7 -3.60 20.80 5.36
N GLN A 8 -2.94 20.20 6.35
CA GLN A 8 -1.59 20.60 6.71
C GLN A 8 -0.65 20.25 5.54
N PRO A 9 0.42 21.02 5.30
CA PRO A 9 1.37 20.73 4.22
C PRO A 9 1.93 19.31 4.30
N SER A 10 2.08 18.76 5.51
CA SER A 10 2.48 17.37 5.75
C SER A 10 1.46 16.34 5.28
N ASP A 11 0.16 16.57 5.50
CA ASP A 11 -0.90 15.65 5.04
C ASP A 11 -0.96 15.59 3.50
N THR A 12 -0.75 16.74 2.84
CA THR A 12 -0.64 16.81 1.39
C THR A 12 0.59 16.06 0.90
N ALA A 13 1.77 16.30 1.47
CA ALA A 13 3.02 15.63 1.10
C ALA A 13 2.93 14.10 1.27
N ILE A 14 2.30 13.62 2.35
CA ILE A 14 2.03 12.18 2.57
C ILE A 14 1.19 11.59 1.45
N THR A 15 0.12 12.30 1.05
CA THR A 15 -0.80 11.84 0.01
C THR A 15 -0.12 11.82 -1.37
N GLU A 16 0.65 12.87 -1.68
CA GLU A 16 1.44 12.95 -2.91
C GLU A 16 2.53 11.88 -2.96
N ALA A 17 3.23 11.63 -1.85
CA ALA A 17 4.22 10.56 -1.74
C ALA A 17 3.62 9.19 -2.05
N ALA A 18 2.45 8.88 -1.49
CA ALA A 18 1.74 7.64 -1.77
C ALA A 18 1.32 7.53 -3.25
N THR A 19 0.88 8.65 -3.84
CA THR A 19 0.48 8.73 -5.25
C THR A 19 1.67 8.46 -6.18
N TRP A 20 2.83 9.06 -5.90
CA TRP A 20 4.06 8.80 -6.64
C TRP A 20 4.56 7.37 -6.45
N CYS A 21 4.44 6.82 -5.24
CA CYS A 21 4.83 5.43 -4.98
C CYS A 21 4.03 4.47 -5.87
N LEU A 22 2.70 4.63 -5.97
CA LEU A 22 1.89 3.81 -6.85
C LEU A 22 2.25 3.99 -8.33
N ARG A 23 2.45 5.24 -8.79
CA ARG A 23 2.74 5.54 -10.19
C ARG A 23 4.11 5.02 -10.64
N LEU A 24 5.13 5.08 -9.79
CA LEU A 24 6.49 4.64 -10.13
C LEU A 24 6.65 3.12 -10.09
N HIS A 25 5.76 2.41 -9.40
CA HIS A 25 5.72 0.95 -9.40
C HIS A 25 4.82 0.37 -10.50
N ASP A 26 4.22 1.22 -11.34
CA ASP A 26 3.41 0.82 -12.49
C ASP A 26 4.29 0.66 -13.75
N ASP A 27 4.05 -0.39 -14.55
CA ASP A 27 4.78 -0.66 -15.79
C ASP A 27 4.55 0.43 -16.88
N GLU A 28 3.49 1.23 -16.78
CA GLU A 28 3.18 2.33 -17.71
C GLU A 28 3.90 3.65 -17.35
N CYS A 29 4.78 3.65 -16.36
CA CYS A 29 5.51 4.85 -15.94
C CYS A 29 6.38 5.42 -17.08
N THR A 30 6.18 6.70 -17.41
CA THR A 30 6.91 7.36 -18.51
C THR A 30 8.08 8.22 -18.04
N ALA A 31 8.94 8.64 -18.96
CA ALA A 31 10.00 9.60 -18.68
C ALA A 31 9.47 10.97 -18.21
N GLN A 32 8.26 11.35 -18.66
CA GLN A 32 7.60 12.57 -18.18
C GLN A 32 7.19 12.44 -16.71
N ASP A 33 6.69 11.27 -16.31
CA ASP A 33 6.33 11.00 -14.91
C ASP A 33 7.56 11.06 -14.00
N HIS A 34 8.69 10.52 -14.45
CA HIS A 34 9.96 10.62 -13.72
C HIS A 34 10.41 12.08 -13.55
N ALA A 35 10.36 12.89 -14.61
CA ALA A 35 10.73 14.30 -14.53
C ALA A 35 9.79 15.10 -13.60
N ALA A 36 8.49 14.80 -13.63
CA ALA A 36 7.51 15.42 -12.74
C ALA A 36 7.73 15.00 -11.28
N PHE A 37 8.07 13.73 -11.04
CA PHE A 37 8.44 13.22 -9.73
C PHE A 37 9.70 13.91 -9.19
N GLU A 38 10.76 14.03 -10.01
CA GLU A 38 11.98 14.72 -9.62
C GLU A 38 11.71 16.19 -9.25
N HIS A 39 10.89 16.88 -10.04
CA HIS A 39 10.50 18.26 -9.71
C HIS A 39 9.78 18.32 -8.36
N TRP A 40 8.80 17.44 -8.14
CA TRP A 40 8.09 17.36 -6.86
C TRP A 40 9.08 17.10 -5.71
N LEU A 41 10.01 16.17 -5.88
CA LEU A 41 11.01 15.83 -4.86
C LEU A 41 11.94 17.00 -4.49
N GLN A 42 12.30 17.83 -5.48
CA GLN A 42 13.15 19.00 -5.27
C GLN A 42 12.41 20.23 -4.73
N ALA A 43 11.07 20.24 -4.78
CA ALA A 43 10.27 21.38 -4.36
C ALA A 43 10.29 21.60 -2.83
N ASP A 44 10.35 20.51 -2.05
CA ASP A 44 10.40 20.57 -0.58
C ASP A 44 11.15 19.35 -0.02
N PRO A 45 12.14 19.52 0.88
CA PRO A 45 12.81 18.40 1.55
C PRO A 45 11.85 17.44 2.29
N LEU A 46 10.68 17.92 2.71
CA LEU A 46 9.63 17.09 3.31
C LEU A 46 9.11 16.02 2.34
N HIS A 47 9.06 16.32 1.03
CA HIS A 47 8.61 15.37 0.01
C HIS A 47 9.52 14.15 -0.05
N ALA A 48 10.84 14.36 0.00
CA ALA A 48 11.80 13.26 0.04
C ALA A 48 11.65 12.40 1.30
N PHE A 49 11.40 13.04 2.44
CA PHE A 49 11.19 12.33 3.71
C PHE A 49 9.90 11.48 3.69
N GLU A 50 8.77 12.06 3.25
CA GLU A 50 7.51 11.33 3.19
C GLU A 50 7.51 10.24 2.12
N TYR A 51 8.18 10.46 0.98
CA TYR A 51 8.37 9.44 -0.04
C TYR A 51 9.20 8.25 0.46
N ALA A 52 10.29 8.49 1.20
CA ALA A 52 11.09 7.42 1.78
C ALA A 52 10.26 6.51 2.71
N LYS A 53 9.36 7.10 3.52
CA LYS A 53 8.46 6.32 4.40
C LYS A 53 7.48 5.46 3.59
N MET A 54 6.96 5.98 2.48
CA MET A 54 6.08 5.20 1.59
C MET A 54 6.82 4.03 0.91
N LEU A 55 8.10 4.23 0.56
CA LEU A 55 8.93 3.14 0.04
C LEU A 55 9.17 2.04 1.08
N GLU A 56 9.40 2.40 2.35
CA GLU A 56 9.55 1.40 3.42
C GLU A 56 8.30 0.53 3.56
N ILE A 57 7.11 1.14 3.54
CA ILE A 57 5.83 0.42 3.59
C ILE A 57 5.68 -0.52 2.39
N TRP A 58 6.05 -0.04 1.19
CA TRP A 58 5.98 -0.85 -0.02
C TRP A 58 6.95 -2.03 0.03
N ALA A 59 8.20 -1.80 0.43
CA ALA A 59 9.22 -2.85 0.56
C ALA A 59 8.81 -3.94 1.58
N LEU A 60 8.18 -3.55 2.68
CA LEU A 60 7.61 -4.52 3.64
C LEU A 60 6.47 -5.34 3.04
N SER A 61 5.68 -4.73 2.16
CA SER A 61 4.55 -5.40 1.49
C SER A 61 5.04 -6.42 0.45
N ASP A 62 6.12 -6.13 -0.28
CA ASP A 62 6.74 -7.04 -1.25
C ASP A 62 7.34 -8.29 -0.59
N GLN A 63 7.83 -8.15 0.65
CA GLN A 63 8.37 -9.26 1.44
C GLN A 63 7.29 -10.19 2.02
N LEU A 64 6.02 -9.82 1.93
CA LEU A 64 4.96 -10.71 2.38
C LEU A 64 4.96 -11.96 1.50
N PRO A 65 5.05 -13.16 2.10
CA PRO A 65 4.99 -14.38 1.32
C PRO A 65 3.72 -14.35 0.50
N ASN A 66 3.83 -14.64 -0.80
CA ASN A 66 2.69 -14.78 -1.70
C ASN A 66 1.90 -16.05 -1.28
N HIS A 67 1.21 -15.97 -0.14
CA HIS A 67 0.48 -17.05 0.49
C HIS A 67 -0.75 -17.46 -0.33
N LEU A 68 -0.92 -17.00 -1.57
CA LEU A 68 -1.93 -17.50 -2.49
C LEU A 68 -1.88 -19.03 -2.62
N ALA A 69 -0.69 -19.65 -2.52
CA ALA A 69 -0.59 -21.11 -2.49
C ALA A 69 -1.04 -21.73 -1.14
N SER A 70 -0.78 -21.05 -0.01
CA SER A 70 -1.11 -21.53 1.34
C SER A 70 -2.57 -21.27 1.76
N ALA A 71 -3.14 -20.14 1.33
CA ALA A 71 -4.52 -19.73 1.61
C ALA A 71 -5.54 -20.65 0.91
N LYS A 72 -5.23 -21.11 -0.32
CA LYS A 72 -6.03 -22.14 -1.01
C LYS A 72 -6.06 -23.45 -0.22
N LYS A 73 -4.95 -23.82 0.42
CA LYS A 73 -4.89 -25.04 1.22
C LYS A 73 -5.74 -24.95 2.48
N LEU A 74 -5.80 -23.79 3.14
CA LEU A 74 -6.65 -23.59 4.33
C LEU A 74 -8.15 -23.53 4.02
N LEU A 75 -8.55 -22.97 2.87
CA LEU A 75 -9.95 -22.87 2.45
C LEU A 75 -10.51 -24.16 1.80
N THR A 76 -9.63 -25.09 1.40
CA THR A 76 -10.03 -26.35 0.74
C THR A 76 -10.06 -27.54 1.71
N HIS A 77 -9.69 -27.36 2.98
CA HIS A 77 -9.92 -28.38 3.99
C HIS A 77 -11.37 -28.22 4.50
N PRO A 78 -12.31 -29.12 4.17
CA PRO A 78 -13.60 -29.11 4.85
C PRO A 78 -13.34 -29.30 6.34
N ALA A 79 -13.85 -28.38 7.15
CA ALA A 79 -13.89 -28.56 8.60
C ALA A 79 -14.48 -29.94 8.90
N PRO A 80 -13.88 -30.74 9.82
CA PRO A 80 -14.54 -31.96 10.27
C PRO A 80 -15.81 -31.54 10.99
N ARG A 81 -16.95 -31.61 10.29
CA ARG A 81 -18.26 -31.60 10.90
C ARG A 81 -18.26 -32.77 11.87
N LYS A 82 -18.22 -32.47 13.17
CA LYS A 82 -18.53 -33.47 14.19
C LYS A 82 -20.01 -33.80 14.00
N GLU A 83 -20.27 -34.82 13.19
CA GLU A 83 -21.54 -35.55 13.21
C GLU A 83 -21.72 -36.05 14.64
N GLY A 84 -22.57 -35.35 15.39
CA GLY A 84 -23.12 -35.88 16.62
C GLY A 84 -23.92 -37.12 16.26
N THR A 85 -23.32 -38.28 16.51
CA THR A 85 -23.99 -39.57 16.61
C THR A 85 -25.29 -39.41 17.37
N LEU A 86 -26.39 -39.63 16.65
CA LEU A 86 -27.68 -40.04 17.18
C LEU A 86 -27.57 -41.51 17.63
N ASP A 87 -28.16 -41.79 18.79
CA ASP A 87 -28.58 -43.10 19.30
C ASP A 87 -27.54 -43.98 20.03
N SER A 88 -27.66 -44.02 21.37
CA SER A 88 -27.96 -45.26 22.11
C SER A 88 -28.37 -44.97 23.55
#